data_AF-A0AA86RY95-F1
#
_entry.id   AF-A0AA86RY95-F1
#
_cell.length_a   1.000
_cell.length_b   1.000
_cell.length_c   1.000
_cell.angle_alpha   90.00
_cell.angle_beta   90.00
_cell.angle_gamma   90.00
#
_symmetry.space_group_name_H-M   'P 1'
#
loop_
_entity.id
_entity.type
_entity.pdbx_description
1 polymer ?
#
loop_
_entity_poly.entity_id
_entity_poly.type
_entity_poly.pdbx_seq_one_letter_code
_entity_poly.pdbx_strand_id
1 'polypeptide(L)'
;MFHFYTLFTRYSIDYGMFRFCIADTEHDWREGTEQYKFIEHCLASVDRQKQPWLIFLAHRVLGYSSCICYAEEGSFAEPMGRENLQKLWQKYKVDIAIYGHVHNYERTCPIYQVSSTLCYPPFKVC
;
A
#
# COMPACT_ATOMS: atom_id res chain seq x y z
N MET A 1 -35.13 9.17 -7.32
CA MET A 1 -34.05 8.16 -7.43
C MET A 1 -32.73 8.88 -7.19
N PHE A 2 -32.29 8.96 -5.95
CA PHE A 2 -31.03 9.62 -5.60
C PHE A 2 -29.88 8.67 -5.94
N HIS A 3 -29.10 9.02 -6.96
CA HIS A 3 -27.78 8.44 -7.16
C HIS A 3 -26.89 8.97 -6.03
N PHE A 4 -26.61 8.15 -5.02
CA PHE A 4 -25.48 8.39 -4.14
C PHE A 4 -24.22 8.21 -4.99
N TYR A 5 -23.58 9.31 -5.38
CA TYR A 5 -22.23 9.26 -5.93
C TYR A 5 -21.32 8.74 -4.82
N THR A 6 -20.82 7.52 -4.97
CA THR A 6 -19.73 7.02 -4.14
C THR A 6 -18.56 7.99 -4.30
N LEU A 7 -18.16 8.66 -3.22
CA LEU A 7 -16.94 9.46 -3.21
C LEU A 7 -15.77 8.47 -3.32
N PHE A 8 -15.17 8.34 -4.50
CA PHE A 8 -13.93 7.58 -4.65
C PHE A 8 -12.80 8.38 -3.97
N THR A 9 -12.26 7.88 -2.86
CA THR A 9 -11.23 8.60 -2.08
C THR A 9 -9.79 8.20 -2.44
N ARG A 10 -9.59 7.63 -3.64
CA ARG A 10 -8.26 7.30 -4.18
C ARG A 10 -7.67 8.49 -4.95
N TYR A 11 -6.45 8.89 -4.62
CA TYR A 11 -5.78 10.03 -5.28
C TYR A 11 -4.25 9.97 -5.10
N SER A 12 -3.56 10.78 -5.88
CA SER A 12 -2.11 10.98 -5.77
C SER A 12 -1.81 12.43 -5.40
N ILE A 13 -0.81 12.64 -4.56
CA ILE A 13 -0.36 13.99 -4.21
C ILE A 13 1.16 14.04 -4.14
N ASP A 14 1.71 15.19 -4.51
CA ASP A 14 3.13 15.48 -4.48
C ASP A 14 3.43 16.55 -3.43
N TYR A 15 4.51 16.35 -2.68
CA TYR A 15 5.03 17.36 -1.76
C TYR A 15 6.55 17.30 -1.73
N GLY A 16 7.20 18.29 -2.35
CA GLY A 16 8.66 18.31 -2.47
C GLY A 16 9.20 17.04 -3.13
N MET A 17 10.07 16.32 -2.42
CA MET A 17 10.69 15.07 -2.89
C MET A 17 9.79 13.83 -2.77
N PHE A 18 8.55 13.97 -2.30
CA PHE A 18 7.65 12.86 -2.00
C PHE A 18 6.51 12.76 -3.02
N ARG A 19 6.26 11.53 -3.48
CA ARG A 19 5.05 11.10 -4.17
C ARG A 19 4.26 10.21 -3.23
N PHE A 20 2.98 10.52 -3.04
CA PHE A 20 2.04 9.68 -2.30
C PHE A 20 0.99 9.10 -3.24
N CYS A 21 0.74 7.79 -3.13
CA CYS A 21 -0.35 7.09 -3.80
C CYS A 21 -1.33 6.56 -2.73
N ILE A 22 -2.52 7.14 -2.68
CA ILE A 22 -3.53 6.86 -1.64
C ILE A 22 -4.58 5.92 -2.24
N ALA A 23 -4.71 4.73 -1.63
CA ALA A 23 -5.74 3.75 -1.96
C ALA A 23 -6.94 3.84 -1.02
N ASP A 24 -8.08 3.44 -1.54
CA ASP A 24 -9.35 3.30 -0.83
C ASP A 24 -9.62 1.80 -0.59
N THR A 25 -9.46 1.38 0.66
CA THR A 25 -9.60 -0.02 1.08
C THR A 25 -11.04 -0.46 1.31
N GLU A 26 -12.02 0.40 1.09
CA GLU A 26 -13.43 -0.02 1.10
C GLU A 26 -13.92 -0.37 -0.33
N HIS A 27 -13.04 -0.25 -1.32
CA HIS A 27 -13.26 -0.66 -2.71
C HIS A 27 -12.24 -1.70 -3.16
N ASP A 28 -12.60 -2.51 -4.16
CA ASP A 28 -11.74 -3.58 -4.66
C ASP A 28 -10.40 -3.04 -5.20
N TRP A 29 -9.28 -3.59 -4.72
CA TRP A 29 -7.91 -3.22 -5.10
C TRP A 29 -7.21 -4.29 -5.96
N ARG A 30 -7.90 -5.39 -6.28
CA ARG A 30 -7.28 -6.55 -6.94
C ARG A 30 -6.93 -6.25 -8.41
N GLU A 31 -6.03 -7.06 -8.95
CA GLU A 31 -5.55 -6.94 -10.33
C GLU A 31 -6.73 -6.89 -11.32
N GLY A 32 -6.68 -5.95 -12.26
CA GLY A 32 -7.75 -5.70 -13.24
C GLY A 32 -8.79 -4.64 -12.84
N THR A 33 -8.91 -4.30 -11.56
CA THR A 33 -9.83 -3.24 -11.08
C THR A 33 -9.38 -1.85 -11.51
N GLU A 34 -10.30 -0.89 -11.48
CA GLU A 34 -9.97 0.52 -11.71
C GLU A 34 -8.96 1.05 -10.69
N GLN A 35 -9.11 0.66 -9.43
CA GLN A 35 -8.19 1.07 -8.37
C GLN A 35 -6.79 0.50 -8.58
N TYR A 36 -6.66 -0.77 -8.98
CA TYR A 36 -5.35 -1.35 -9.30
C TYR A 36 -4.66 -0.61 -10.45
N LYS A 37 -5.41 -0.29 -11.52
CA LYS A 37 -4.90 0.49 -12.66
C LYS A 37 -4.48 1.90 -12.23
N PHE A 38 -5.27 2.54 -11.37
CA PHE A 38 -4.93 3.83 -10.78
C PHE A 38 -3.63 3.75 -9.95
N ILE A 39 -3.49 2.74 -9.09
CA ILE A 39 -2.29 2.54 -8.27
C ILE A 39 -1.07 2.32 -9.17
N GLU A 40 -1.17 1.44 -10.17
CA GLU A 40 -0.08 1.22 -11.14
C GLU A 40 0.31 2.52 -11.85
N HIS A 41 -0.67 3.29 -12.33
CA HIS A 41 -0.41 4.58 -12.97
C HIS A 41 0.26 5.59 -12.03
N CYS A 42 -0.20 5.70 -10.77
CA CYS A 42 0.38 6.59 -9.78
C CYS A 42 1.85 6.25 -9.49
N LEU A 43 2.15 4.96 -9.33
CA LEU A 43 3.49 4.46 -9.05
C LEU A 43 4.42 4.55 -10.28
N ALA A 44 3.89 4.38 -11.49
CA ALA A 44 4.67 4.40 -12.72
C ALA A 44 5.04 5.81 -13.22
N SER A 45 4.21 6.81 -12.90
CA SER A 45 4.35 8.17 -13.43
C SER A 45 5.35 9.06 -12.68
N VAL A 46 5.94 8.57 -11.57
CA VAL A 46 6.87 9.36 -10.76
C VAL A 46 8.26 9.41 -11.39
N ASP A 47 8.83 10.61 -11.48
CA ASP A 47 10.24 10.82 -11.81
C ASP A 47 11.08 10.65 -10.54
N ARG A 48 11.65 9.44 -10.34
CA ARG A 48 12.41 9.10 -9.12
C ARG A 48 13.71 9.88 -8.96
N GLN A 49 14.21 10.57 -9.99
CA GLN A 49 15.37 11.46 -9.84
C GLN A 49 14.97 12.75 -9.10
N LYS A 50 13.76 13.25 -9.32
CA LYS A 50 13.24 14.47 -8.68
C LYS A 50 12.49 14.17 -7.39
N GLN A 51 11.74 13.07 -7.37
CA GLN A 51 10.93 12.62 -6.23
C GLN A 51 11.37 11.21 -5.82
N PRO A 52 12.50 11.10 -5.09
CA PRO A 52 13.05 9.80 -4.72
C PRO A 52 12.16 9.02 -3.76
N TRP A 53 11.30 9.68 -2.98
CA TRP A 53 10.48 9.05 -1.94
C TRP A 53 9.08 8.69 -2.46
N LEU A 54 8.84 7.40 -2.69
CA LEU A 54 7.58 6.86 -3.18
C LEU A 54 6.84 6.14 -2.05
N ILE A 55 5.74 6.73 -1.60
CA ILE A 55 4.97 6.30 -0.44
C ILE A 55 3.60 5.80 -0.88
N PHE A 56 3.22 4.60 -0.44
CA PHE A 56 1.87 4.07 -0.60
C PHE A 56 1.11 4.22 0.73
N LEU A 57 -0.14 4.64 0.68
CA LEU A 57 -1.00 4.80 1.85
C LEU A 57 -2.33 4.10 1.62
N ALA A 58 -2.82 3.39 2.65
CA ALA A 58 -4.13 2.75 2.63
C ALA A 58 -4.70 2.68 4.06
N HIS A 59 -6.03 2.62 4.24
CA HIS A 59 -6.61 2.53 5.58
C HIS A 59 -6.48 1.12 6.17
N ARG A 60 -7.11 0.10 5.58
CA ARG A 60 -6.95 -1.31 6.00
C ARG A 60 -5.55 -1.84 5.70
N VAL A 61 -5.14 -2.86 6.44
CA VAL A 61 -3.80 -3.44 6.32
C VAL A 61 -3.73 -4.34 5.08
N LEU A 62 -3.20 -3.80 3.98
CA LEU A 62 -2.96 -4.57 2.76
C LEU A 62 -1.60 -5.28 2.74
N GLY A 63 -0.69 -4.94 3.66
CA GLY A 63 0.66 -5.49 3.74
C GLY A 63 0.79 -6.58 4.81
N TYR A 64 1.20 -6.16 6.01
CA TYR A 64 1.49 -7.05 7.14
C TYR A 64 1.01 -6.41 8.45
N SER A 65 0.37 -7.20 9.30
CA SER A 65 0.14 -6.90 10.70
C SER A 65 0.04 -8.19 11.51
N SER A 66 0.58 -8.17 12.72
CA SER A 66 0.42 -9.20 13.76
C SER A 66 -0.80 -8.96 14.66
N CYS A 67 -1.77 -8.14 14.24
CA CYS A 67 -3.03 -7.97 14.96
C CYS A 67 -3.68 -9.33 15.24
N ILE A 68 -4.09 -9.54 16.48
CA ILE A 68 -4.81 -10.76 16.88
C ILE A 68 -6.07 -10.97 16.06
N CYS A 69 -6.75 -9.88 15.66
CA CYS A 69 -7.93 -9.90 14.81
C CYS A 69 -7.72 -10.62 13.48
N TYR A 70 -6.59 -10.35 12.80
CA TYR A 70 -6.24 -11.07 11.57
C TYR A 70 -5.75 -12.49 11.87
N ALA A 71 -5.00 -12.68 12.96
CA ALA A 71 -4.46 -13.98 13.33
C ALA A 71 -5.55 -15.01 13.66
N GLU A 72 -6.63 -14.58 14.32
CA GLU A 72 -7.81 -15.42 14.61
C GLU A 72 -8.51 -15.89 13.33
N GLU A 73 -8.45 -15.11 12.25
CA GLU A 73 -8.92 -15.47 10.91
C GLU A 73 -7.87 -16.22 10.07
N GLY A 74 -6.71 -16.55 10.66
CA GLY A 74 -5.62 -17.23 9.97
C GLY A 74 -4.85 -16.36 8.96
N SER A 75 -4.87 -15.04 9.15
CA SER A 75 -4.21 -14.05 8.29
C SER A 75 -3.27 -13.13 9.08
N PHE A 76 -2.50 -12.32 8.33
CA PHE A 76 -1.65 -11.25 8.85
C PHE A 76 -1.88 -9.95 8.06
N ALA A 77 -3.06 -9.79 7.48
CA ALA A 77 -3.52 -8.67 6.65
C ALA A 77 -4.99 -8.89 6.29
N GLU A 78 -5.61 -7.93 5.61
CA GLU A 78 -6.86 -8.17 4.89
C GLU A 78 -6.73 -9.38 3.94
N PRO A 79 -7.75 -10.24 3.84
CA PRO A 79 -7.78 -11.30 2.84
C PRO A 79 -7.54 -10.74 1.43
N MET A 80 -6.65 -11.36 0.66
CA MET A 80 -6.22 -10.89 -0.67
C MET A 80 -5.51 -9.51 -0.69
N GLY A 81 -5.07 -9.01 0.48
CA GLY A 81 -4.51 -7.67 0.62
C GLY A 81 -3.23 -7.46 -0.21
N ARG A 82 -2.30 -8.41 -0.16
CA ARG A 82 -0.93 -8.21 -0.65
C ARG A 82 -0.64 -8.86 -2.00
N GLU A 83 -1.35 -9.91 -2.38
CA GLU A 83 -0.97 -10.84 -3.45
C GLU A 83 -0.76 -10.13 -4.79
N ASN A 84 -1.67 -9.21 -5.14
CA ASN A 84 -1.62 -8.44 -6.38
C ASN A 84 -0.77 -7.17 -6.21
N LEU A 85 -0.97 -6.40 -5.13
CA LEU A 85 -0.34 -5.10 -4.96
C LEU A 85 1.16 -5.19 -4.67
N GLN A 86 1.64 -6.24 -4.01
CA GLN A 86 3.08 -6.43 -3.77
C GLN A 86 3.90 -6.52 -5.07
N LYS A 87 3.29 -6.99 -6.16
CA LYS A 87 3.93 -7.00 -7.48
C LYS A 87 4.21 -5.57 -7.95
N LEU A 88 3.25 -4.66 -7.78
CA LEU A 88 3.41 -3.24 -8.10
C LEU A 88 4.41 -2.57 -7.15
N TRP A 89 4.29 -2.80 -5.84
CA TRP A 89 5.21 -2.23 -4.85
C TRP A 89 6.66 -2.63 -5.13
N GLN A 90 6.90 -3.89 -5.50
CA GLN A 90 8.22 -4.38 -5.87
C GLN A 90 8.69 -3.82 -7.22
N LYS A 91 7.84 -3.84 -8.25
CA LYS A 91 8.14 -3.35 -9.61
C LYS A 91 8.56 -1.87 -9.60
N TYR A 92 7.83 -1.03 -8.88
CA TYR A 92 8.08 0.42 -8.81
C TYR A 92 8.93 0.85 -7.63
N LYS A 93 9.42 -0.11 -6.84
CA LYS A 93 10.25 0.12 -5.64
C LYS A 93 9.61 1.14 -4.71
N VAL A 94 8.39 0.85 -4.25
CA VAL A 94 7.77 1.59 -3.15
C VAL A 94 8.70 1.50 -1.94
N ASP A 95 8.92 2.65 -1.31
CA ASP A 95 9.85 2.76 -0.19
C ASP A 95 9.16 2.44 1.14
N ILE A 96 7.93 2.93 1.33
CA ILE A 96 7.14 2.82 2.56
C ILE A 96 5.66 2.62 2.17
N ALA A 97 4.96 1.69 2.83
CA ALA A 97 3.55 1.38 2.61
C ALA A 97 2.76 1.45 3.94
N ILE A 98 2.27 2.63 4.30
CA ILE A 98 1.67 2.87 5.61
C ILE A 98 0.20 2.47 5.62
N TYR A 99 -0.19 1.75 6.68
CA TYR A 99 -1.55 1.34 6.95
C TYR A 99 -2.08 1.93 8.25
N GLY A 100 -3.40 2.08 8.35
CA GLY A 100 -4.12 2.36 9.58
C GLY A 100 -4.90 1.12 10.04
N HIS A 101 -6.17 1.35 10.40
CA HIS A 101 -7.17 0.34 10.78
C HIS A 101 -6.89 -0.42 12.08
N VAL A 102 -5.71 -1.02 12.22
CA VAL A 102 -5.25 -1.64 13.47
C VAL A 102 -4.73 -0.55 14.40
N HIS A 103 -5.28 -0.47 15.62
CA HIS A 103 -4.98 0.60 16.58
C HIS A 103 -3.72 0.31 17.43
N ASN A 104 -2.60 0.04 16.78
CA ASN A 104 -1.27 -0.05 17.39
C ASN A 104 -0.19 0.40 16.39
N TYR A 105 1.08 0.36 16.80
CA TYR A 105 2.21 0.60 15.90
C TYR A 105 2.98 -0.69 15.66
N GLU A 106 3.26 -1.00 14.40
CA GLU A 106 4.04 -2.14 13.98
C GLU A 106 4.95 -1.76 12.80
N ARG A 107 6.16 -2.35 12.75
CA ARG A 107 7.14 -2.10 11.69
C ARG A 107 7.78 -3.39 11.21
N THR A 108 7.76 -3.64 9.90
CA THR A 108 8.48 -4.76 9.26
C THR A 108 9.89 -4.36 8.83
N CYS A 109 10.68 -5.37 8.50
CA CYS A 109 11.85 -5.20 7.65
C CYS A 109 11.44 -4.93 6.18
N PRO A 110 12.39 -4.55 5.30
CA PRO A 110 12.20 -4.64 3.86
C PRO A 110 11.81 -6.07 3.45
N ILE A 111 10.56 -6.25 3.01
CA ILE A 111 9.95 -7.56 2.81
C ILE A 111 9.27 -7.67 1.45
N TYR A 112 9.36 -8.84 0.84
CA TYR A 112 8.62 -9.22 -0.37
C TYR A 112 8.29 -10.70 -0.31
N GLN A 113 7.03 -11.09 -0.59
CA GLN A 113 6.57 -12.50 -0.52
C GLN A 113 6.94 -13.22 0.79
N VAL A 114 6.74 -12.56 1.94
CA VAL A 114 7.04 -13.11 3.28
C VAL A 114 8.54 -13.42 3.50
N SER A 115 9.41 -13.09 2.54
CA SER A 115 10.86 -13.22 2.64
C SER A 115 11.49 -11.86 2.90
N SER A 116 12.32 -11.80 3.95
CA SER A 116 13.11 -10.61 4.24
C SER A 116 14.17 -10.43 3.15
N THR A 117 14.18 -9.27 2.50
CA THR A 117 15.13 -9.02 1.40
C THR A 117 16.48 -8.51 1.89
N LEU A 118 16.57 -7.93 3.08
CA LEU A 118 17.77 -7.64 3.91
C LEU A 118 17.33 -6.77 5.12
N CYS A 119 17.73 -7.09 6.35
CA CYS A 119 17.34 -6.36 7.58
C CYS A 119 18.34 -5.26 8.03
N TYR A 120 19.25 -4.80 7.17
CA TYR A 120 20.25 -3.76 7.46
C TYR A 120 20.08 -2.55 6.49
N PRO A 121 20.32 -1.29 6.93
CA PRO A 121 19.64 -0.09 6.43
C PRO A 121 20.13 0.35 5.02
N PRO A 122 19.33 1.10 4.20
CA PRO A 122 18.50 2.23 4.64
C PRO A 122 17.03 2.20 4.17
N PHE A 123 16.15 2.44 5.14
CA PHE A 123 14.76 2.90 5.00
C PHE A 123 13.81 2.10 4.09
N LYS A 124 13.14 1.12 4.71
CA LYS A 124 11.70 0.83 4.47
C LYS A 124 11.04 0.68 5.84
N VAL A 125 10.19 1.63 6.20
CA VAL A 125 9.31 1.55 7.36
C VAL A 125 7.94 1.16 6.82
N CYS A 126 7.28 0.21 7.50
CA CYS A 126 5.95 -0.36 7.20
C CYS A 126 5.17 0.44 6.18
#